data_AF-A0A1V6JAW7-F1
#
_entry.id   AF-A0A1V6JAW7-F1
#
_cell.length_a   1.000
_cell.length_b   1.000
_cell.length_c   1.000
_cell.angle_alpha   90.00
_cell.angle_beta   90.00
_cell.angle_gamma   90.00
#
_symmetry.space_group_name_H-M   'P 1'
#
loop_
_entity.id
_entity.type
_entity.pdbx_description
1 polymer ?
#
loop_
_entity_poly.entity_id
_entity_poly.type
_entity_poly.pdbx_seq_one_letter_code
_entity_poly.pdbx_strand_id
1 'polypeptide(L)'
;MKKVCRPLVLLLALAGLLLGPQPLIADTPDPAAVLTVNYLRYLLFNHVQAQGQQLVDGAPAMHQPGLQHQLDQWLDAYQETIREDLEAHFPEDARERFEDHIQRFTQAEQDADPAYLAELGHAVGWPGDPAEGYGAFRRWGIEQWVADDMQAGVTFLATLSGTIENLAAAAAPEASPAPARPVDPLRAAEAAPAPLTTGDSAAGAPLQQFSTLREQRRQKALEDAHAGMAQIASERDAWEQEYAANKEAKAQAEAQALQAQAERLAATDQEALEQRKNSFRSRAVNVLAGVASATVSGFTGAIAGRAADEAVHAIFDRK
;
A
#
# COMPACT_ATOMS: atom_id res chain seq x y z
N MET A 1 -16.40 29.71 -11.52
CA MET A 1 -17.19 28.72 -12.30
C MET A 1 -16.26 27.54 -12.64
N LYS A 2 -16.67 26.30 -12.31
CA LYS A 2 -16.12 24.97 -12.69
C LYS A 2 -14.65 24.72 -12.29
N LYS A 3 -14.29 23.95 -11.24
CA LYS A 3 -14.44 22.49 -10.95
C LYS A 3 -14.22 21.57 -12.16
N VAL A 4 -13.04 20.93 -12.20
CA VAL A 4 -12.75 19.51 -12.53
C VAL A 4 -11.39 19.20 -11.85
N CYS A 5 -11.30 18.49 -10.71
CA CYS A 5 -11.34 17.03 -10.49
C CYS A 5 -10.18 16.22 -11.12
N ARG A 6 -9.25 15.81 -10.24
CA ARG A 6 -8.24 14.70 -10.20
C ARG A 6 -8.45 13.46 -11.12
N PRO A 7 -7.50 12.50 -11.24
CA PRO A 7 -6.18 12.35 -10.55
C PRO A 7 -5.00 12.07 -11.53
N LEU A 8 -3.75 12.47 -11.27
CA LEU A 8 -2.74 11.74 -10.47
C LEU A 8 -2.75 10.20 -10.65
N VAL A 9 -2.59 9.75 -11.89
CA VAL A 9 -2.09 8.41 -12.24
C VAL A 9 -0.69 8.63 -12.80
N LEU A 10 0.35 8.37 -12.00
CA LEU A 10 1.71 8.01 -12.41
C LEU A 10 2.64 8.22 -11.21
N LEU A 11 2.93 7.16 -10.47
CA LEU A 11 4.21 6.92 -9.77
C LEU A 11 4.13 5.59 -9.03
N LEU A 12 4.08 4.50 -9.79
CA LEU A 12 4.34 3.14 -9.30
C LEU A 12 5.10 2.37 -10.38
N ALA A 13 6.11 3.04 -10.95
CA ALA A 13 7.12 2.46 -11.80
C ALA A 13 8.45 3.09 -11.37
N LEU A 14 9.12 2.46 -10.40
CA LEU A 14 10.58 2.47 -10.18
C LEU A 14 10.88 1.90 -8.78
N ALA A 15 10.89 0.57 -8.66
CA ALA A 15 11.55 -0.12 -7.54
C ALA A 15 12.12 -1.48 -7.98
N GLY A 16 12.51 -1.61 -9.25
CA GLY A 16 12.92 -2.88 -9.86
C GLY A 16 14.23 -2.84 -10.65
N LEU A 17 15.05 -1.79 -10.49
CA LEU A 17 16.34 -1.69 -11.19
C LEU A 17 17.33 -1.01 -10.28
N LEU A 18 18.09 -1.81 -9.53
CA LEU A 18 19.47 -1.56 -9.06
C LEU A 18 19.92 -2.74 -8.17
N LEU A 19 19.88 -3.96 -8.71
CA LEU A 19 20.82 -5.01 -8.30
C LEU A 19 21.63 -5.37 -9.54
N GLY A 20 22.80 -4.77 -9.66
CA GLY A 20 23.79 -5.18 -10.65
C GLY A 20 24.27 -6.60 -10.34
N PRO A 21 24.76 -7.34 -11.36
CA PRO A 21 25.24 -8.70 -11.18
C PRO A 21 26.46 -8.66 -10.26
N GLN A 22 26.34 -9.26 -9.07
CA GLN A 22 27.53 -9.60 -8.30
C GLN A 22 28.23 -10.76 -9.02
N PRO A 23 29.53 -10.66 -9.33
CA PRO A 23 30.28 -11.82 -9.79
C PRO A 23 30.55 -12.69 -8.55
N LEU A 24 29.65 -13.63 -8.29
CA LEU A 24 29.94 -14.74 -7.38
C LEU A 24 30.82 -15.74 -8.13
N ILE A 25 31.85 -16.16 -7.43
CA ILE A 25 32.85 -17.17 -7.78
C ILE A 25 32.19 -18.33 -8.55
N ALA A 26 32.81 -18.68 -9.69
CA ALA A 26 32.41 -19.81 -10.53
C ALA A 26 32.62 -21.15 -9.80
N ASP A 27 31.63 -21.55 -9.01
CA ASP A 27 31.20 -22.95 -8.94
C ASP A 27 29.94 -23.02 -9.78
N THR A 28 30.00 -23.68 -10.93
CA THR A 28 28.77 -24.02 -11.66
C THR A 28 27.92 -24.86 -10.72
N PRO A 29 26.71 -24.40 -10.34
CA PRO A 29 25.86 -25.15 -9.41
C PRO A 29 25.62 -26.57 -9.95
N ASP A 30 25.56 -27.55 -9.06
CA ASP A 30 25.26 -28.94 -9.43
C ASP A 30 23.96 -28.95 -10.26
N PRO A 31 23.93 -29.61 -11.44
CA PRO A 31 22.72 -29.76 -12.24
C PRO A 31 21.48 -30.19 -11.45
N ALA A 32 21.64 -31.09 -10.46
CA ALA A 32 20.53 -31.54 -9.62
C ALA A 32 19.98 -30.42 -8.73
N ALA A 33 20.84 -29.51 -8.26
CA ALA A 33 20.43 -28.35 -7.48
C ALA A 33 19.61 -27.38 -8.35
N VAL A 34 20.07 -27.06 -9.56
CA VAL A 34 19.34 -26.15 -10.47
C VAL A 34 17.95 -26.69 -10.79
N LEU A 35 17.84 -27.98 -11.09
CA LEU A 35 16.56 -28.62 -11.40
C LEU A 35 15.63 -28.64 -10.17
N THR A 36 16.16 -28.94 -8.98
CA THR A 36 15.37 -28.97 -7.74
C THR A 36 14.87 -27.58 -7.36
N VAL A 37 15.72 -26.56 -7.46
CA VAL A 37 15.36 -25.16 -7.18
C VAL A 37 14.23 -24.72 -8.11
N ASN A 38 14.36 -24.96 -9.41
CA ASN A 38 13.34 -24.58 -10.37
C ASN A 38 12.05 -25.39 -10.24
N TYR A 39 12.12 -26.64 -9.75
CA TYR A 39 10.93 -27.39 -9.39
C TYR A 39 10.20 -26.77 -8.19
N LEU A 40 10.94 -26.35 -7.15
CA LEU A 40 10.35 -25.64 -6.01
C LEU A 40 9.75 -24.28 -6.41
N ARG A 41 10.42 -23.55 -7.30
CA ARG A 41 9.87 -22.32 -7.91
C ARG A 41 8.59 -22.60 -8.68
N TYR A 42 8.52 -23.68 -9.46
CA TYR A 42 7.30 -24.09 -10.14
C TYR A 42 6.16 -24.42 -9.15
N LEU A 43 6.45 -25.10 -8.05
CA LEU A 43 5.45 -25.34 -7.01
C LEU A 43 4.94 -24.01 -6.39
N LEU A 44 5.83 -23.04 -6.17
CA LEU A 44 5.46 -21.70 -5.72
C LEU A 44 4.60 -20.96 -6.77
N PHE A 45 4.98 -21.02 -8.05
CA PHE A 45 4.21 -20.46 -9.16
C PHE A 45 2.76 -20.98 -9.14
N ASN A 46 2.57 -22.29 -9.06
CA ASN A 46 1.24 -22.90 -8.98
C ASN A 46 0.47 -22.47 -7.72
N HIS A 47 1.16 -22.35 -6.60
CA HIS A 47 0.54 -21.88 -5.36
C HIS A 47 0.03 -20.44 -5.50
N VAL A 48 0.85 -19.53 -6.03
CA VAL A 48 0.49 -18.13 -6.23
C VAL A 48 -0.62 -18.02 -7.27
N GLN A 49 -0.57 -18.79 -8.36
CA GLN A 49 -1.63 -18.84 -9.36
C GLN A 49 -2.97 -19.24 -8.73
N ALA A 50 -3.01 -20.35 -7.99
CA ALA A 50 -4.25 -20.84 -7.39
C ALA A 50 -4.81 -19.87 -6.33
N GLN A 51 -3.97 -19.34 -5.44
CA GLN A 51 -4.39 -18.36 -4.45
C GLN A 51 -4.81 -17.02 -5.08
N GLY A 52 -4.06 -16.56 -6.09
CA GLY A 52 -4.38 -15.37 -6.87
C GLY A 52 -5.73 -15.50 -7.56
N GLN A 53 -5.99 -16.63 -8.21
CA GLN A 53 -7.26 -16.89 -8.88
C GLN A 53 -8.43 -16.89 -7.89
N GLN A 54 -8.27 -17.53 -6.73
CA GLN A 54 -9.29 -17.49 -5.66
C GLN A 54 -9.61 -16.06 -5.20
N LEU A 55 -8.61 -15.19 -5.13
CA LEU A 55 -8.80 -13.78 -4.79
C LEU A 55 -9.54 -13.03 -5.91
N VAL A 56 -9.15 -13.25 -7.17
CA VAL A 56 -9.80 -12.63 -8.34
C VAL A 56 -11.26 -13.07 -8.42
N ASP A 57 -11.55 -14.36 -8.31
CA ASP A 57 -12.90 -14.92 -8.40
C ASP A 57 -13.82 -14.39 -7.28
N GLY A 58 -13.25 -14.12 -6.10
CA GLY A 58 -13.95 -13.53 -4.95
C GLY A 58 -14.19 -12.02 -5.06
N ALA A 59 -13.56 -11.33 -6.02
CA ALA A 59 -13.68 -9.88 -6.20
C ALA A 59 -14.95 -9.51 -6.99
N PRO A 60 -15.47 -8.26 -6.85
CA PRO A 60 -16.60 -7.79 -7.66
C PRO A 60 -16.31 -7.89 -9.16
N ALA A 61 -17.28 -8.42 -9.94
CA ALA A 61 -17.13 -8.71 -11.36
C ALA A 61 -16.59 -7.54 -12.22
N MET A 62 -16.91 -6.30 -11.85
CA MET A 62 -16.41 -5.09 -12.52
C MET A 62 -14.89 -4.95 -12.46
N HIS A 63 -14.24 -5.46 -11.40
CA HIS A 63 -12.81 -5.33 -11.16
C HIS A 63 -12.01 -6.58 -11.53
N GLN A 64 -12.67 -7.71 -11.74
CA GLN A 64 -12.02 -8.99 -12.08
C GLN A 64 -11.06 -8.89 -13.29
N PRO A 65 -11.40 -8.25 -14.42
CA PRO A 65 -10.48 -8.19 -15.56
C PRO A 65 -9.16 -7.47 -15.23
N GLY A 66 -9.22 -6.41 -14.41
CA GLY A 66 -8.02 -5.68 -14.00
C GLY A 66 -7.15 -6.47 -13.02
N LEU A 67 -7.78 -7.19 -12.09
CA LEU A 67 -7.07 -8.05 -11.13
C LEU A 67 -6.49 -9.29 -11.81
N GLN A 68 -7.22 -9.88 -12.76
CA GLN A 68 -6.73 -10.99 -13.59
C GLN A 68 -5.50 -10.57 -14.38
N HIS A 69 -5.53 -9.39 -15.00
CA HIS A 69 -4.38 -8.88 -15.74
C HIS A 69 -3.14 -8.70 -14.85
N GLN A 70 -3.31 -8.25 -13.60
CA GLN A 70 -2.20 -8.15 -12.64
C GLN A 70 -1.64 -9.51 -12.25
N LEU A 71 -2.53 -10.51 -12.05
CA LEU A 71 -2.14 -11.89 -11.79
C LEU A 71 -1.35 -12.48 -12.97
N ASP A 72 -1.89 -12.36 -14.18
CA ASP A 72 -1.25 -12.87 -15.40
C ASP A 72 0.13 -12.23 -15.62
N GLN A 73 0.26 -10.90 -15.45
CA GLN A 73 1.56 -10.22 -15.55
C GLN A 73 2.61 -10.75 -14.57
N TRP A 74 2.20 -10.99 -13.31
CA TRP A 74 3.12 -11.53 -12.31
C TRP A 74 3.52 -12.97 -12.65
N LEU A 75 2.55 -13.79 -13.07
CA LEU A 75 2.78 -15.18 -13.47
C LEU A 75 3.70 -15.28 -14.68
N ASP A 76 3.46 -14.48 -15.73
CA ASP A 76 4.29 -14.47 -16.94
C ASP A 76 5.75 -14.09 -16.62
N ALA A 77 5.96 -13.07 -15.79
CA ALA A 77 7.30 -12.64 -15.38
C ALA A 77 8.02 -13.71 -14.53
N TYR A 78 7.30 -14.39 -13.64
CA TYR A 78 7.88 -15.42 -12.80
C TYR A 78 8.16 -16.72 -13.58
N GLN A 79 7.27 -17.08 -14.52
CA GLN A 79 7.48 -18.16 -15.49
C GLN A 79 8.74 -17.91 -16.33
N GLU A 80 8.93 -16.70 -16.83
CA GLU A 80 10.11 -16.32 -17.59
C GLU A 80 11.40 -16.51 -16.77
N THR A 81 11.39 -16.13 -15.51
CA THR A 81 12.54 -16.33 -14.59
C THR A 81 12.93 -17.80 -14.50
N ILE A 82 11.96 -18.71 -14.35
CA ILE A 82 12.21 -20.15 -14.28
C ILE A 82 12.79 -20.65 -15.61
N ARG A 83 12.20 -20.21 -16.74
CA ARG A 83 12.64 -20.62 -18.07
C ARG A 83 14.07 -20.15 -18.36
N GLU A 84 14.36 -18.87 -18.14
CA GLU A 84 15.68 -18.28 -18.37
C GLU A 84 16.76 -18.98 -17.51
N ASP A 85 16.46 -19.29 -16.25
CA ASP A 85 17.40 -20.00 -15.37
C ASP A 85 17.68 -21.43 -15.85
N LEU A 86 16.64 -22.16 -16.28
CA LEU A 86 16.78 -23.50 -16.85
C LEU A 86 17.56 -23.48 -18.18
N GLU A 87 17.24 -22.57 -19.09
CA GLU A 87 17.91 -22.45 -20.40
C GLU A 87 19.35 -21.96 -20.27
N ALA A 88 19.67 -21.13 -19.27
CA ALA A 88 21.03 -20.70 -18.99
C ALA A 88 21.95 -21.85 -18.55
N HIS A 89 21.41 -22.83 -17.82
CA HIS A 89 22.16 -23.98 -17.33
C HIS A 89 22.09 -25.20 -18.25
N PHE A 90 21.02 -25.33 -19.05
CA PHE A 90 20.75 -26.47 -19.92
C PHE A 90 20.29 -26.02 -21.33
N PRO A 91 21.16 -25.37 -22.13
CA PRO A 91 20.75 -24.65 -23.34
C PRO A 91 20.17 -25.54 -24.46
N GLU A 92 20.49 -26.83 -24.48
CA GLU A 92 20.05 -27.75 -25.55
C GLU A 92 18.90 -28.67 -25.11
N ASP A 93 18.75 -28.91 -23.80
CA ASP A 93 17.88 -29.97 -23.26
C ASP A 93 17.17 -29.57 -21.94
N ALA A 94 17.06 -28.27 -21.63
CA ALA A 94 16.38 -27.76 -20.43
C ALA A 94 15.00 -28.38 -20.20
N ARG A 95 14.17 -28.43 -21.25
CA ARG A 95 12.83 -29.00 -21.20
C ARG A 95 12.84 -30.46 -20.77
N GLU A 96 13.61 -31.29 -21.48
CA GLU A 96 13.68 -32.74 -21.25
C GLU A 96 14.28 -33.07 -19.87
N ARG A 97 15.35 -32.38 -19.47
CA ARG A 97 15.96 -32.57 -18.15
C ARG A 97 15.03 -32.18 -17.01
N PHE A 98 14.28 -31.09 -17.18
CA PHE A 98 13.32 -30.65 -16.18
C PHE A 98 12.17 -31.63 -16.04
N GLU A 99 11.65 -32.13 -17.17
CA GLU A 99 10.64 -33.19 -17.20
C GLU A 99 11.08 -34.46 -16.48
N ASP A 100 12.26 -35.00 -16.85
CA ASP A 100 12.82 -36.22 -16.27
C ASP A 100 13.07 -36.05 -14.76
N HIS A 101 13.58 -34.90 -14.35
CA HIS A 101 13.78 -34.59 -12.93
C HIS A 101 12.46 -34.59 -12.16
N ILE A 102 11.42 -33.91 -12.64
CA ILE A 102 10.12 -33.85 -11.95
C ILE A 102 9.50 -35.24 -11.88
N GLN A 103 9.57 -36.01 -12.96
CA GLN A 103 9.05 -37.37 -12.98
C GLN A 103 9.78 -38.26 -11.98
N ARG A 104 11.12 -38.25 -11.98
CA ARG A 104 11.94 -39.05 -11.06
C ARG A 104 11.75 -38.63 -9.61
N PHE A 105 11.74 -37.32 -9.34
CA PHE A 105 11.52 -36.77 -8.00
C PHE A 105 10.14 -37.16 -7.47
N THR A 106 9.09 -36.97 -8.26
CA THR A 106 7.70 -37.25 -7.86
C THR A 106 7.49 -38.75 -7.65
N GLN A 107 8.07 -39.60 -8.49
CA GLN A 107 8.02 -41.05 -8.31
C GLN A 107 8.75 -41.49 -7.04
N ALA A 108 9.97 -41.00 -6.82
CA ALA A 108 10.75 -41.33 -5.63
C ALA A 108 10.08 -40.86 -4.34
N GLU A 109 9.39 -39.71 -4.38
CA GLU A 109 8.56 -39.25 -3.27
C GLU A 109 7.37 -40.17 -3.00
N GLN A 110 6.66 -40.62 -4.05
CA GLN A 110 5.53 -41.54 -3.91
C GLN A 110 5.94 -42.89 -3.32
N ASP A 111 7.10 -43.38 -3.73
CA ASP A 111 7.69 -44.62 -3.22
C ASP A 111 8.36 -44.45 -1.85
N ALA A 112 8.41 -43.21 -1.34
CA ALA A 112 9.13 -42.80 -0.15
C ALA A 112 10.60 -43.30 -0.15
N ASP A 113 11.26 -43.24 -1.31
CA ASP A 113 12.60 -43.78 -1.54
C ASP A 113 13.65 -42.96 -0.76
N PRO A 114 14.24 -43.50 0.32
CA PRO A 114 15.23 -42.78 1.11
C PRO A 114 16.60 -42.74 0.42
N ALA A 115 16.89 -43.65 -0.52
CA ALA A 115 18.16 -43.70 -1.22
C ALA A 115 18.26 -42.56 -2.26
N TYR A 116 17.18 -42.36 -3.04
CA TYR A 116 17.10 -41.20 -3.93
C TYR A 116 17.20 -39.88 -3.16
N LEU A 117 16.49 -39.77 -2.02
CA LEU A 117 16.54 -38.56 -1.20
C LEU A 117 17.95 -38.31 -0.61
N ALA A 118 18.67 -39.37 -0.23
CA ALA A 118 20.06 -39.26 0.23
C ALA A 118 21.01 -38.80 -0.88
N GLU A 119 20.88 -39.37 -2.08
CA GLU A 119 21.65 -38.97 -3.26
C GLU A 119 21.40 -37.50 -3.61
N LEU A 120 20.13 -37.12 -3.72
CA LEU A 120 19.73 -35.75 -4.01
C LEU A 120 20.17 -34.78 -2.92
N GLY A 121 19.96 -35.15 -1.65
CA GLY A 121 20.39 -34.38 -0.49
C GLY A 121 21.89 -34.12 -0.48
N HIS A 122 22.71 -35.12 -0.85
CA HIS A 122 24.15 -34.95 -0.96
C HIS A 122 24.53 -34.01 -2.11
N ALA A 123 23.92 -34.17 -3.29
CA ALA A 123 24.19 -33.35 -4.47
C ALA A 123 23.89 -31.86 -4.22
N VAL A 124 22.84 -31.56 -3.44
CA VAL A 124 22.40 -30.19 -3.18
C VAL A 124 22.87 -29.64 -1.83
N GLY A 125 23.63 -30.42 -1.05
CA GLY A 125 24.17 -30.01 0.25
C GLY A 125 23.12 -29.90 1.37
N TRP A 126 22.02 -30.66 1.31
CA TRP A 126 21.03 -30.72 2.38
C TRP A 126 21.63 -31.37 3.64
N PRO A 127 21.62 -30.68 4.81
CA PRO A 127 22.20 -31.22 6.04
C PRO A 127 21.28 -32.17 6.82
N GLY A 128 20.05 -32.40 6.36
CA GLY A 128 19.06 -33.23 7.06
C GLY A 128 19.25 -34.72 6.86
N ASP A 129 18.63 -35.52 7.73
CA ASP A 129 18.60 -36.98 7.60
C ASP A 129 17.52 -37.38 6.58
N PRO A 130 17.82 -38.25 5.58
CA PRO A 130 16.80 -38.81 4.68
C PRO A 130 15.59 -39.44 5.41
N ALA A 131 15.75 -39.89 6.65
CA ALA A 131 14.66 -40.38 7.49
C ALA A 131 13.62 -39.28 7.85
N GLU A 132 13.97 -38.00 7.76
CA GLU A 132 13.03 -36.87 7.91
C GLU A 132 12.09 -36.71 6.70
N GLY A 133 12.44 -37.34 5.57
CA GLY A 133 11.62 -37.44 4.36
C GLY A 133 11.59 -36.19 3.47
N TYR A 134 10.92 -36.33 2.33
CA TYR A 134 10.85 -35.32 1.27
C TYR A 134 10.24 -33.98 1.73
N GLY A 135 9.36 -34.00 2.73
CA GLY A 135 8.78 -32.77 3.29
C GLY A 135 9.80 -31.89 4.02
N ALA A 136 10.71 -32.51 4.77
CA ALA A 136 11.79 -31.79 5.45
C ALA A 136 12.80 -31.21 4.45
N PHE A 137 13.14 -32.00 3.43
CA PHE A 137 13.97 -31.58 2.30
C PHE A 137 13.40 -30.35 1.58
N ARG A 138 12.11 -30.38 1.21
CA ARG A 138 11.46 -29.23 0.56
C ARG A 138 11.41 -28.01 1.44
N ARG A 139 11.09 -28.17 2.74
CA ARG A 139 11.08 -27.03 3.67
C ARG A 139 12.44 -26.34 3.69
N TRP A 140 13.50 -27.13 3.82
CA TRP A 140 14.86 -26.61 3.76
C TRP A 140 15.16 -25.93 2.42
N GLY A 141 14.83 -26.57 1.29
CA GLY A 141 15.05 -25.98 -0.05
C GLY A 141 14.28 -24.68 -0.27
N ILE A 142 13.05 -24.57 0.24
CA ILE A 142 12.27 -23.32 0.21
C ILE A 142 12.95 -22.24 1.03
N GLU A 143 13.44 -22.56 2.22
CA GLU A 143 14.10 -21.61 3.11
C GLU A 143 15.47 -21.17 2.61
N GLN A 144 16.21 -22.04 1.92
CA GLN A 144 17.56 -21.74 1.43
C GLN A 144 17.60 -21.14 0.04
N TRP A 145 16.73 -21.57 -0.88
CA TRP A 145 16.86 -21.23 -2.30
C TRP A 145 15.71 -20.38 -2.82
N VAL A 146 14.50 -20.56 -2.28
CA VAL A 146 13.27 -19.94 -2.80
C VAL A 146 12.70 -18.91 -1.80
N ALA A 147 13.48 -18.50 -0.81
CA ALA A 147 13.01 -17.60 0.24
C ALA A 147 12.63 -16.21 -0.28
N ASP A 148 13.46 -15.65 -1.16
CA ASP A 148 13.22 -14.34 -1.77
C ASP A 148 12.05 -14.39 -2.75
N ASP A 149 11.99 -15.43 -3.57
CA ASP A 149 10.87 -15.71 -4.48
C ASP A 149 9.55 -15.86 -3.72
N MET A 150 9.56 -16.62 -2.62
CA MET A 150 8.40 -16.79 -1.75
C MET A 150 7.99 -15.45 -1.15
N GLN A 151 8.93 -14.61 -0.71
CA GLN A 151 8.64 -13.28 -0.20
C GLN A 151 8.02 -12.38 -1.29
N ALA A 152 8.48 -12.50 -2.53
CA ALA A 152 7.91 -11.78 -3.67
C ALA A 152 6.46 -12.22 -3.95
N GLY A 153 6.20 -13.53 -4.04
CA GLY A 153 4.85 -14.09 -4.24
C GLY A 153 3.89 -13.73 -3.10
N VAL A 154 4.34 -13.83 -1.85
CA VAL A 154 3.57 -13.43 -0.66
C VAL A 154 3.25 -11.94 -0.67
N THR A 155 4.23 -11.10 -1.04
CA THR A 155 4.02 -9.65 -1.14
C THR A 155 3.01 -9.33 -2.23
N PHE A 156 3.10 -10.00 -3.38
CA PHE A 156 2.12 -9.87 -4.46
C PHE A 156 0.71 -10.23 -4.01
N LEU A 157 0.50 -11.41 -3.40
CA LEU A 157 -0.82 -11.83 -2.90
C LEU A 157 -1.38 -10.88 -1.84
N ALA A 158 -0.53 -10.38 -0.93
CA ALA A 158 -0.95 -9.40 0.07
C ALA A 158 -1.39 -8.07 -0.57
N THR A 159 -0.66 -7.60 -1.58
CA THR A 159 -1.02 -6.39 -2.34
C THR A 159 -2.30 -6.58 -3.14
N LEU A 160 -2.49 -7.74 -3.79
CA LEU A 160 -3.70 -8.07 -4.52
C LEU A 160 -4.92 -8.08 -3.58
N SER A 161 -4.81 -8.77 -2.44
CA SER A 161 -5.83 -8.79 -1.39
C SER A 161 -6.15 -7.39 -0.86
N GLY A 162 -5.14 -6.57 -0.58
CA GLY A 162 -5.33 -5.19 -0.13
C GLY A 162 -6.01 -4.31 -1.18
N THR A 163 -5.70 -4.53 -2.46
CA THR A 163 -6.37 -3.83 -3.57
C THR A 163 -7.85 -4.19 -3.62
N ILE A 164 -8.21 -5.47 -3.47
CA ILE A 164 -9.61 -5.92 -3.45
C ILE A 164 -10.38 -5.30 -2.29
N GLU A 165 -9.80 -5.25 -1.09
CA GLU A 165 -10.43 -4.64 0.07
C GLU A 165 -10.63 -3.13 -0.10
N ASN A 166 -9.65 -2.43 -0.65
CA ASN A 166 -9.76 -1.00 -0.93
C ASN A 166 -10.86 -0.70 -1.97
N LEU A 167 -10.97 -1.55 -3.00
CA LEU A 167 -12.05 -1.47 -3.98
C LEU A 167 -13.41 -1.74 -3.33
N ALA A 168 -13.50 -2.71 -2.41
CA ALA A 168 -14.71 -2.99 -1.66
C ALA A 168 -15.10 -1.83 -0.72
N ALA A 169 -14.13 -1.19 -0.05
CA ALA A 169 -14.35 -0.03 0.81
C ALA A 169 -14.82 1.20 0.03
N ALA A 170 -14.25 1.45 -1.16
CA ALA A 170 -14.66 2.54 -2.04
C ALA A 170 -16.07 2.37 -2.62
N ALA A 171 -16.56 1.13 -2.71
CA ALA A 171 -17.92 0.81 -3.15
C ALA A 171 -18.98 0.98 -2.05
N ALA A 172 -18.59 1.21 -0.79
CA ALA A 172 -19.52 1.47 0.29
C ALA A 172 -20.11 2.89 0.17
N PRO A 173 -21.44 3.07 0.28
CA PRO A 173 -22.06 4.39 0.15
C PRO A 173 -21.59 5.32 1.28
N GLU A 174 -20.97 6.45 0.92
CA GLU A 174 -20.64 7.53 1.87
C GLU A 174 -21.88 7.96 2.64
N ALA A 175 -21.78 8.00 3.97
CA ALA A 175 -22.80 8.57 4.83
C ALA A 175 -23.02 10.05 4.47
N SER A 176 -24.28 10.43 4.23
CA SER A 176 -24.70 11.77 3.82
C SER A 176 -24.06 12.89 4.65
N PRO A 177 -23.62 14.00 4.01
CA PRO A 177 -23.04 15.14 4.72
C PRO A 177 -24.05 15.76 5.70
N ALA A 178 -23.57 16.09 6.89
CA ALA A 178 -24.37 16.71 7.95
C ALA A 178 -25.05 18.01 7.47
N PRO A 179 -26.29 18.30 7.93
CA PRO A 179 -27.05 19.46 7.47
C PRO A 179 -26.35 20.78 7.82
N ALA A 180 -26.38 21.72 6.87
CA ALA A 180 -25.83 23.07 7.02
C ALA A 180 -26.53 23.81 8.18
N ARG A 181 -25.73 24.46 9.05
CA ARG A 181 -26.25 25.26 10.18
C ARG A 181 -27.03 26.48 9.66
N PRO A 182 -28.17 26.84 10.28
CA PRO A 182 -28.91 28.04 9.93
C PRO A 182 -28.11 29.31 10.23
N VAL A 183 -28.19 30.29 9.35
CA VAL A 183 -27.61 31.63 9.54
C VAL A 183 -28.56 32.46 10.41
N ASP A 184 -28.01 33.10 11.45
CA ASP A 184 -28.75 33.86 12.47
C ASP A 184 -29.27 35.21 11.94
N PRO A 185 -30.59 35.48 11.96
CA PRO A 185 -31.22 36.67 11.40
C PRO A 185 -31.07 37.95 12.26
N LEU A 186 -30.47 37.88 13.46
CA LEU A 186 -30.40 39.02 14.39
C LEU A 186 -29.35 40.09 14.00
N ARG A 187 -28.45 39.78 13.06
CA ARG A 187 -27.38 40.71 12.63
C ARG A 187 -27.87 41.87 11.73
N ALA A 188 -29.14 41.84 11.29
CA ALA A 188 -29.72 42.85 10.41
C ALA A 188 -30.40 44.02 11.15
N ALA A 189 -30.47 44.00 12.49
CA ALA A 189 -31.19 44.99 13.29
C ALA A 189 -30.32 46.12 13.90
N GLU A 190 -29.00 46.06 13.75
CA GLU A 190 -28.04 47.02 14.38
C GLU A 190 -27.77 48.30 13.56
N ALA A 191 -28.73 48.76 12.73
CA ALA A 191 -28.57 50.03 12.01
C ALA A 191 -28.88 51.23 12.94
N ALA A 192 -27.86 52.06 13.20
CA ALA A 192 -27.89 53.20 14.12
C ALA A 192 -28.85 54.34 13.68
N PRO A 193 -29.51 55.05 14.61
CA PRO A 193 -30.40 56.16 14.28
C PRO A 193 -29.62 57.46 13.95
N ALA A 194 -30.24 58.30 13.11
CA ALA A 194 -29.67 59.55 12.60
C ALA A 194 -29.64 60.69 13.67
N PRO A 195 -28.64 61.60 13.62
CA PRO A 195 -28.50 62.66 14.60
C PRO A 195 -29.45 63.83 14.34
N LEU A 196 -30.05 64.35 15.41
CA LEU A 196 -30.87 65.58 15.39
C LEU A 196 -29.98 66.83 15.31
N THR A 197 -30.26 67.70 14.35
CA THR A 197 -29.61 69.00 14.17
C THR A 197 -30.37 70.08 14.95
N THR A 198 -29.71 70.81 15.85
CA THR A 198 -30.25 72.03 16.48
C THR A 198 -29.69 73.29 15.80
N GLY A 199 -30.57 74.27 15.57
CA GLY A 199 -30.33 75.46 14.77
C GLY A 199 -29.65 76.62 15.50
N ASP A 200 -29.09 77.49 14.66
CA ASP A 200 -28.32 78.71 14.96
C ASP A 200 -29.11 79.81 15.68
N SER A 201 -28.40 80.64 16.47
CA SER A 201 -28.78 82.04 16.67
C SER A 201 -27.59 82.91 17.12
N ALA A 202 -27.54 84.13 16.57
CA ALA A 202 -26.38 85.02 16.57
C ALA A 202 -26.53 86.26 17.49
N ALA A 203 -25.36 86.84 17.80
CA ALA A 203 -25.04 88.27 18.07
C ALA A 203 -24.85 88.78 19.54
N GLY A 204 -23.69 89.44 19.77
CA GLY A 204 -23.52 90.60 20.68
C GLY A 204 -22.67 90.43 21.95
N ALA A 205 -21.42 90.94 21.98
CA ALA A 205 -20.40 90.77 23.04
C ALA A 205 -20.73 91.48 24.39
N PRO A 206 -20.83 90.73 25.52
CA PRO A 206 -19.71 90.28 26.38
C PRO A 206 -19.50 88.75 26.29
N LEU A 207 -20.02 88.18 25.22
CA LEU A 207 -19.99 86.78 24.85
C LEU A 207 -18.64 86.30 24.27
N GLN A 208 -17.65 87.17 24.04
CA GLN A 208 -16.38 86.74 23.43
C GLN A 208 -15.50 85.90 24.38
N GLN A 209 -15.55 86.12 25.70
CA GLN A 209 -14.90 85.23 26.67
C GLN A 209 -15.63 83.89 26.80
N PHE A 210 -16.95 83.89 26.60
CA PHE A 210 -17.73 82.64 26.53
C PHE A 210 -17.55 81.92 25.20
N SER A 211 -17.33 82.63 24.10
CA SER A 211 -17.03 82.03 22.80
C SER A 211 -15.63 81.43 22.80
N THR A 212 -14.61 82.09 23.36
CA THR A 212 -13.27 81.50 23.53
C THR A 212 -13.27 80.32 24.49
N LEU A 213 -14.05 80.37 25.59
CA LEU A 213 -14.24 79.21 26.47
C LEU A 213 -15.00 78.06 25.79
N ARG A 214 -15.98 78.34 24.92
CA ARG A 214 -16.64 77.31 24.09
C ARG A 214 -15.69 76.74 23.05
N GLU A 215 -14.89 77.59 22.40
CA GLU A 215 -13.86 77.18 21.45
C GLU A 215 -12.86 76.25 22.14
N GLN A 216 -12.36 76.63 23.32
CA GLN A 216 -11.46 75.80 24.13
C GLN A 216 -12.10 74.50 24.60
N ARG A 217 -13.38 74.51 25.02
CA ARG A 217 -14.10 73.29 25.38
C ARG A 217 -14.33 72.39 24.17
N ARG A 218 -14.58 72.97 22.99
CA ARG A 218 -14.73 72.24 21.74
C ARG A 218 -13.39 71.65 21.29
N GLN A 219 -12.31 72.43 21.39
CA GLN A 219 -10.95 71.98 21.11
C GLN A 219 -10.55 70.83 22.03
N LYS A 220 -10.78 70.97 23.34
CA LYS A 220 -10.54 69.92 24.33
C LYS A 220 -11.40 68.69 24.07
N ALA A 221 -12.68 68.86 23.73
CA ALA A 221 -13.56 67.74 23.36
C ALA A 221 -13.11 67.04 22.07
N LEU A 222 -12.55 67.77 21.09
CA LEU A 222 -11.96 67.19 19.89
C LEU A 222 -10.66 66.44 20.18
N GLU A 223 -9.80 66.99 21.05
CA GLU A 223 -8.58 66.34 21.52
C GLU A 223 -8.89 65.07 22.32
N ASP A 224 -9.84 65.12 23.25
CA ASP A 224 -10.33 63.98 24.02
C ASP A 224 -10.97 62.92 23.11
N ALA A 225 -11.72 63.35 22.07
CA ALA A 225 -12.29 62.44 21.07
C ALA A 225 -11.21 61.81 20.17
N HIS A 226 -10.18 62.57 19.78
CA HIS A 226 -9.04 62.03 19.02
C HIS A 226 -8.23 61.05 19.86
N ALA A 227 -8.00 61.35 21.14
CA ALA A 227 -7.34 60.44 22.08
C ALA A 227 -8.15 59.16 22.29
N GLY A 228 -9.48 59.27 22.46
CA GLY A 228 -10.37 58.12 22.56
C GLY A 228 -10.40 57.27 21.29
N MET A 229 -10.43 57.90 20.11
CA MET A 229 -10.33 57.18 18.83
C MET A 229 -8.98 56.47 18.66
N ALA A 230 -7.87 57.10 19.07
CA ALA A 230 -6.55 56.47 19.03
C ALA A 230 -6.45 55.27 19.99
N GLN A 231 -7.05 55.36 21.18
CA GLN A 231 -7.12 54.24 22.12
C GLN A 231 -7.93 53.07 21.53
N ILE A 232 -9.13 53.33 21.02
CA ILE A 232 -9.98 52.29 20.40
C ILE A 232 -9.29 51.65 19.20
N ALA A 233 -8.60 52.45 18.36
CA ALA A 233 -7.81 51.92 17.25
C ALA A 233 -6.71 50.96 17.74
N SER A 234 -5.96 51.34 18.78
CA SER A 234 -4.91 50.48 19.36
C SER A 234 -5.44 49.20 19.99
N GLU A 235 -6.59 49.26 20.68
CA GLU A 235 -7.26 48.09 21.26
C GLU A 235 -7.77 47.14 20.17
N ARG A 236 -8.27 47.69 19.06
CA ARG A 236 -8.71 46.90 17.92
C ARG A 236 -7.54 46.25 17.19
N ASP A 237 -6.44 46.97 16.97
CA ASP A 237 -5.24 46.41 16.35
C ASP A 237 -4.65 45.27 17.20
N ALA A 238 -4.61 45.44 18.53
CA ALA A 238 -4.18 44.39 19.45
C ALA A 238 -5.12 43.17 19.41
N TRP A 239 -6.44 43.40 19.41
CA TRP A 239 -7.43 42.33 19.32
C TRP A 239 -7.35 41.58 17.99
N GLU A 240 -7.17 42.28 16.87
CA GLU A 240 -7.01 41.69 15.54
C GLU A 240 -5.72 40.82 15.48
N GLN A 241 -4.63 41.26 16.10
CA GLN A 241 -3.38 40.49 16.20
C GLN A 241 -3.56 39.23 17.06
N GLU A 242 -4.19 39.33 18.24
CA GLU A 242 -4.47 38.18 19.09
C GLU A 242 -5.42 37.18 18.42
N TYR A 243 -6.41 37.68 17.68
CA TYR A 243 -7.35 36.86 16.93
C TYR A 243 -6.68 36.13 15.77
N ALA A 244 -5.80 36.82 15.03
CA ALA A 244 -5.00 36.22 13.96
C ALA A 244 -4.07 35.13 14.52
N ALA A 245 -3.33 35.44 15.60
CA ALA A 245 -2.44 34.48 16.26
C ALA A 245 -3.19 33.25 16.78
N ASN A 246 -4.36 33.43 17.41
CA ASN A 246 -5.18 32.32 17.88
C ASN A 246 -5.73 31.47 16.73
N LYS A 247 -6.10 32.08 15.60
CA LYS A 247 -6.54 31.34 14.41
C LYS A 247 -5.41 30.52 13.81
N GLU A 248 -4.22 31.10 13.70
CA GLU A 248 -3.05 30.40 13.18
C GLU A 248 -2.63 29.25 14.10
N ALA A 249 -2.57 29.48 15.41
CA ALA A 249 -2.28 28.44 16.39
C ALA A 249 -3.30 27.29 16.34
N LYS A 250 -4.59 27.61 16.21
CA LYS A 250 -5.63 26.59 16.06
C LYS A 250 -5.51 25.82 14.74
N ALA A 251 -5.24 26.50 13.63
CA ALA A 251 -5.03 25.85 12.33
C ALA A 251 -3.80 24.94 12.34
N GLN A 252 -2.70 25.34 13.00
CA GLN A 252 -1.51 24.50 13.16
C GLN A 252 -1.78 23.28 14.05
N ALA A 253 -2.52 23.45 15.15
CA ALA A 253 -2.92 22.34 16.01
C ALA A 253 -3.82 21.33 15.27
N GLU A 254 -4.77 21.82 14.47
CA GLU A 254 -5.62 20.97 13.63
C GLU A 254 -4.80 20.25 12.55
N ALA A 255 -3.84 20.93 11.91
CA ALA A 255 -2.95 20.30 10.94
C ALA A 255 -2.08 19.19 11.55
N GLN A 256 -1.50 19.42 12.73
CA GLN A 256 -0.72 18.41 13.47
C GLN A 256 -1.59 17.24 13.93
N ALA A 257 -2.83 17.51 14.38
CA ALA A 257 -3.77 16.46 14.75
C ALA A 257 -4.16 15.58 13.55
N LEU A 258 -4.39 16.19 12.39
CA LEU A 258 -4.66 15.46 11.14
C LEU A 258 -3.44 14.65 10.69
N GLN A 259 -2.23 15.22 10.81
CA GLN A 259 -1.00 14.51 10.50
C GLN A 259 -0.82 13.29 11.43
N ALA A 260 -0.98 13.47 12.74
CA ALA A 260 -0.87 12.38 13.71
C ALA A 260 -1.95 11.29 13.49
N GLN A 261 -3.16 11.69 13.06
CA GLN A 261 -4.20 10.74 12.70
C GLN A 261 -3.85 9.97 11.42
N ALA A 262 -3.31 10.64 10.40
CA ALA A 262 -2.86 10.02 9.17
C ALA A 262 -1.71 9.04 9.40
N GLU A 263 -0.73 9.40 10.24
CA GLU A 263 0.39 8.53 10.62
C GLU A 263 -0.11 7.28 11.38
N ARG A 264 -1.10 7.42 12.27
CA ARG A 264 -1.70 6.27 12.96
C ARG A 264 -2.41 5.33 11.99
N LEU A 265 -3.16 5.86 11.02
CA LEU A 265 -3.83 5.06 10.00
C LEU A 265 -2.81 4.35 9.11
N ALA A 266 -1.77 5.05 8.67
CA ALA A 266 -0.69 4.44 7.88
C ALA A 266 0.03 3.32 8.64
N ALA A 267 0.29 3.49 9.94
CA ALA A 267 0.89 2.46 10.77
C ALA A 267 -0.03 1.24 10.93
N THR A 268 -1.33 1.44 11.10
CA THR A 268 -2.30 0.33 11.20
C THR A 268 -2.44 -0.44 9.88
N ASP A 269 -2.44 0.26 8.75
CA ASP A 269 -2.45 -0.38 7.43
C ASP A 269 -1.17 -1.19 7.18
N GLN A 270 -0.02 -0.67 7.63
CA GLN A 270 1.25 -1.39 7.53
C GLN A 270 1.25 -2.67 8.38
N GLU A 271 0.79 -2.61 9.63
CA GLU A 271 0.67 -3.80 10.49
C GLU A 271 -0.28 -4.84 9.88
N ALA A 272 -1.42 -4.40 9.31
CA ALA A 272 -2.36 -5.30 8.65
C ALA A 272 -1.74 -6.00 7.43
N LEU A 273 -0.94 -5.28 6.64
CA LEU A 273 -0.19 -5.85 5.52
C LEU A 273 0.84 -6.87 5.99
N GLU A 274 1.60 -6.58 7.06
CA GLU A 274 2.58 -7.51 7.62
C GLU A 274 1.93 -8.78 8.17
N GLN A 275 0.79 -8.67 8.86
CA GLN A 275 0.02 -9.83 9.32
C GLN A 275 -0.45 -10.72 8.15
N ARG A 276 -0.93 -10.11 7.05
CA ARG A 276 -1.31 -10.86 5.85
C ARG A 276 -0.13 -11.57 5.22
N LYS A 277 1.01 -10.87 5.07
CA LYS A 277 2.24 -11.48 4.55
C LYS A 277 2.65 -12.68 5.39
N ASN A 278 2.62 -12.56 6.72
CA ASN A 278 2.95 -13.67 7.62
C ASN A 278 1.97 -14.86 7.46
N SER A 279 0.67 -14.58 7.31
CA SER A 279 -0.35 -15.61 7.06
C SER A 279 -0.14 -16.33 5.73
N PHE A 280 0.09 -15.59 4.64
CA PHE A 280 0.35 -16.17 3.33
C PHE A 280 1.66 -16.94 3.31
N ARG A 281 2.72 -16.44 3.93
CA ARG A 281 4.01 -17.13 4.04
C ARG A 281 3.87 -18.46 4.77
N SER A 282 3.20 -18.48 5.92
CA SER A 282 2.97 -19.72 6.68
C SER A 282 2.15 -20.73 5.86
N ARG A 283 1.10 -20.27 5.16
CA ARG A 283 0.31 -21.12 4.26
C ARG A 283 1.15 -21.68 3.10
N ALA A 284 1.94 -20.84 2.44
CA ALA A 284 2.81 -21.25 1.34
C ALA A 284 3.82 -22.32 1.79
N VAL A 285 4.56 -22.07 2.88
CA VAL A 285 5.52 -23.05 3.41
C VAL A 285 4.85 -24.37 3.76
N ASN A 286 3.68 -24.34 4.42
CA ASN A 286 2.97 -25.57 4.79
C ASN A 286 2.43 -26.33 3.57
N VAL A 287 1.92 -25.61 2.56
CA VAL A 287 1.42 -26.23 1.32
C VAL A 287 2.58 -26.84 0.55
N LEU A 288 3.64 -26.08 0.30
CA LEU A 288 4.79 -26.50 -0.50
C LEU A 288 5.60 -27.62 0.19
N ALA A 289 5.80 -27.56 1.51
CA ALA A 289 6.45 -28.64 2.25
C ALA A 289 5.54 -29.87 2.37
N GLY A 290 4.23 -29.66 2.52
CA GLY A 290 3.23 -30.69 2.79
C GLY A 290 2.63 -31.40 1.58
N VAL A 291 3.08 -31.11 0.35
CA VAL A 291 2.57 -31.72 -0.89
C VAL A 291 2.56 -33.28 -0.85
N ALA A 292 3.32 -33.92 0.05
CA ALA A 292 3.58 -35.36 0.04
C ALA A 292 2.46 -36.37 0.41
N SER A 293 1.32 -36.05 1.06
CA SER A 293 0.58 -37.15 1.76
C SER A 293 -0.94 -37.28 1.63
N ALA A 294 -1.67 -36.30 1.09
CA ALA A 294 -3.10 -36.48 0.77
C ALA A 294 -3.63 -35.53 -0.31
N THR A 295 -2.84 -34.51 -0.65
CA THR A 295 -3.24 -33.37 -1.48
C THR A 295 -2.55 -33.31 -2.84
N VAL A 296 -1.71 -34.29 -3.21
CA VAL A 296 -1.28 -34.45 -4.62
C VAL A 296 -2.50 -34.67 -5.52
N SER A 297 -3.55 -35.33 -5.01
CA SER A 297 -4.81 -35.53 -5.76
C SER A 297 -5.68 -34.27 -5.91
N GLY A 298 -5.45 -33.21 -5.12
CA GLY A 298 -6.27 -32.00 -5.14
C GLY A 298 -5.63 -30.80 -5.84
N PHE A 299 -4.29 -30.74 -5.90
CA PHE A 299 -3.56 -29.60 -6.46
C PHE A 299 -2.94 -29.88 -7.84
N THR A 300 -2.64 -31.15 -8.15
CA THR A 300 -2.20 -31.58 -9.49
C THR A 300 -2.95 -32.80 -10.03
N GLY A 301 -3.65 -33.58 -9.19
CA GLY A 301 -4.48 -34.72 -9.65
C GLY A 301 -3.72 -35.79 -10.45
N ALA A 302 -2.39 -35.73 -10.51
CA ALA A 302 -1.60 -36.29 -11.58
C ALA A 302 -0.61 -37.35 -11.09
N ILE A 303 -0.61 -38.48 -11.81
CA ILE A 303 0.47 -39.47 -11.83
C ILE A 303 1.77 -38.76 -12.27
N ALA A 304 2.94 -39.16 -11.77
CA ALA A 304 4.23 -38.46 -11.96
C ALA A 304 4.48 -37.92 -13.37
N GLY A 305 4.13 -38.68 -14.43
CA GLY A 305 4.25 -38.22 -15.82
C GLY A 305 3.36 -37.02 -16.19
N ARG A 306 2.12 -36.96 -15.72
CA ARG A 306 1.24 -35.79 -15.97
C ARG A 306 1.71 -34.54 -15.22
N ALA A 307 2.28 -34.69 -14.03
CA ALA A 307 2.80 -33.56 -13.27
C ALA A 307 4.03 -32.95 -13.96
N ALA A 308 4.88 -33.79 -14.56
CA ALA A 308 6.01 -33.36 -15.37
C ALA A 308 5.55 -32.68 -16.67
N ASP A 309 4.61 -33.29 -17.40
CA ASP A 309 4.00 -32.70 -18.61
C ASP A 309 3.40 -31.31 -18.32
N GLU A 310 2.58 -31.20 -17.28
CA GLU A 310 1.95 -29.93 -16.89
C GLU A 310 2.97 -28.87 -16.52
N ALA A 311 4.03 -29.23 -15.78
CA ALA A 311 5.08 -28.30 -15.40
C ALA A 311 5.86 -27.80 -16.61
N VAL A 312 6.23 -28.71 -17.51
CA VAL A 312 6.94 -28.37 -18.72
C VAL A 312 6.09 -27.49 -19.64
N HIS A 313 4.81 -27.84 -19.84
CA HIS A 313 3.89 -27.00 -20.60
C HIS A 313 3.70 -25.63 -19.94
N ALA A 314 3.57 -25.57 -18.62
CA ALA A 314 3.42 -24.31 -17.90
C ALA A 314 4.66 -23.40 -18.00
N ILE A 315 5.86 -23.95 -18.13
CA ILE A 315 7.10 -23.16 -18.20
C ILE A 315 7.52 -22.85 -19.64
N PHE A 316 7.50 -23.85 -20.53
CA PHE A 316 8.11 -23.75 -21.86
C PHE A 316 7.12 -23.43 -22.98
N ASP A 317 5.83 -23.73 -22.84
CA ASP A 317 4.87 -23.40 -23.88
C ASP A 317 4.37 -21.97 -23.68
N ARG A 318 4.63 -21.10 -24.66
CA ARG A 318 4.12 -19.72 -24.65
C ARG A 318 2.59 -19.73 -24.79
N LYS A 319 1.90 -18.96 -23.94
CA LYS A 319 0.50 -18.57 -24.18
C LYS A 319 0.40 -17.55 -25.31
#